data_AF-A0A7C5X945-F1
#
_entry.id   AF-A0A7C5X945-F1
#
_cell.length_a   1.000
_cell.length_b   1.000
_cell.length_c   1.000
_cell.angle_alpha   90.00
_cell.angle_beta   90.00
_cell.angle_gamma   90.00
#
_symmetry.space_group_name_H-M   'P 1'
#
loop_
_entity.id
_entity.type
_entity.pdbx_description
1 polymer ?
#
loop_
_entity_poly.entity_id
_entity_poly.type
_entity_poly.pdbx_seq_one_letter_code
_entity_poly.pdbx_strand_id
1 'polypeptide(L)'
;MQVFRPYVDHRRSAEFLDDRRLGRQRVEAKQVLLAILRRRGVLRDGRRGWLNHPVVLMYDAGPYIDDLVEYFYAVVEEWTRRGYKSNISLDDVESLLREVEGIPGTPVTEDLAREYRRVLLLKEPCHYYRKLSATELEELLKTPPRPYPGVNLWIFDMWEVYTRFAERLAKGEVDCAGIFPRR
;
A
#
# COMPACT_ATOMS: atom_id res chain seq x y z
N MET A 1 1.16 -6.76 -7.22
CA MET A 1 0.88 -6.83 -5.77
C MET A 1 1.43 -5.56 -5.14
N GLN A 2 0.61 -4.75 -4.51
CA GLN A 2 1.05 -3.56 -3.78
C GLN A 2 0.38 -3.54 -2.40
N VAL A 3 1.06 -3.01 -1.39
CA VAL A 3 0.47 -2.77 -0.06
C VAL A 3 0.42 -1.27 0.17
N PHE A 4 -0.75 -0.64 0.09
CA PHE A 4 -0.91 0.80 0.33
C PHE A 4 -1.03 1.12 1.82
N ARG A 5 0.03 1.72 2.38
CA ARG A 5 0.06 2.23 3.77
C ARG A 5 0.25 3.75 3.76
N PRO A 6 -0.79 4.54 3.39
CA PRO A 6 -0.68 6.01 3.31
C PRO A 6 -0.37 6.68 4.65
N TYR A 7 -0.50 5.95 5.75
CA TYR A 7 -0.10 6.33 7.10
C TYR A 7 0.62 5.16 7.78
N VAL A 8 1.50 5.47 8.73
CA VAL A 8 2.10 4.44 9.59
C VAL A 8 1.01 3.67 10.34
N ASP A 9 0.01 4.38 10.87
CA ASP A 9 -1.17 3.80 11.52
C ASP A 9 -2.02 2.95 10.54
N HIS A 10 -2.34 1.73 10.96
CA HIS A 10 -3.07 0.74 10.14
C HIS A 10 -4.51 1.15 9.84
N ARG A 11 -5.23 1.63 10.85
CA ARG A 11 -6.65 1.96 10.75
C ARG A 11 -6.83 3.20 9.90
N ARG A 12 -6.05 4.24 10.16
CA ARG A 12 -6.00 5.45 9.34
C ARG A 12 -5.63 5.12 7.91
N SER A 13 -4.69 4.19 7.70
CA SER A 13 -4.37 3.70 6.36
C SER A 13 -5.57 3.06 5.67
N ALA A 14 -6.26 2.13 6.33
CA ALA A 14 -7.43 1.46 5.77
C ALA A 14 -8.57 2.45 5.46
N GLU A 15 -8.93 3.30 6.43
CA GLU A 15 -9.94 4.34 6.30
C GLU A 15 -9.64 5.30 5.14
N PHE A 16 -8.36 5.60 4.89
CA PHE A 16 -7.95 6.50 3.82
C PHE A 16 -8.17 5.95 2.41
N LEU A 17 -8.22 4.64 2.22
CA LEU A 17 -8.37 4.06 0.88
C LEU A 17 -9.78 4.22 0.30
N ASP A 18 -9.88 4.37 -1.02
CA ASP A 18 -11.15 4.16 -1.73
C ASP A 18 -11.54 2.67 -1.71
N ASP A 19 -12.80 2.36 -1.95
CA ASP A 19 -13.33 0.99 -1.84
C ASP A 19 -12.62 0.00 -2.76
N ARG A 20 -12.23 0.42 -3.97
CA ARG A 20 -11.54 -0.46 -4.93
C ARG A 20 -10.18 -0.88 -4.39
N ARG A 21 -9.42 0.05 -3.83
CA ARG A 21 -8.10 -0.24 -3.26
C ARG A 21 -8.21 -0.98 -1.94
N LEU A 22 -9.09 -0.53 -1.04
CA LEU A 22 -9.36 -1.20 0.23
C LEU A 22 -9.73 -2.68 0.02
N GLY A 23 -10.63 -2.96 -0.93
CA GLY A 23 -11.03 -4.32 -1.27
C GLY A 23 -9.86 -5.19 -1.74
N ARG A 24 -8.94 -4.62 -2.54
CA ARG A 24 -7.72 -5.32 -3.00
C ARG A 24 -6.71 -5.55 -1.88
N GLN A 25 -6.57 -4.60 -0.95
CA GLN A 25 -5.59 -4.70 0.14
C GLN A 25 -5.77 -5.96 1.00
N ARG A 26 -7.00 -6.47 1.18
CA ARG A 26 -7.24 -7.75 1.89
C ARG A 26 -6.56 -8.92 1.18
N VAL A 27 -6.68 -8.98 -0.15
CA VAL A 27 -6.06 -10.02 -0.97
C VAL A 27 -4.54 -9.83 -1.01
N GLU A 28 -4.08 -8.62 -1.28
CA GLU A 28 -2.65 -8.34 -1.47
C GLU A 28 -1.85 -8.50 -0.17
N ALA A 29 -2.37 -8.09 0.99
CA ALA A 29 -1.70 -8.31 2.28
C ALA A 29 -1.54 -9.81 2.58
N LYS A 30 -2.61 -10.62 2.41
CA LYS A 30 -2.51 -12.07 2.56
C LYS A 30 -1.52 -12.68 1.55
N GLN A 31 -1.49 -12.22 0.31
CA GLN A 31 -0.54 -12.70 -0.69
C GLN A 31 0.92 -12.41 -0.31
N VAL A 32 1.20 -11.24 0.29
CA VAL A 32 2.54 -10.92 0.82
C VAL A 32 2.89 -11.86 1.97
N LEU A 33 2.00 -12.06 2.94
CA LEU A 33 2.22 -13.01 4.04
C LEU A 33 2.54 -14.43 3.52
N LEU A 34 1.74 -14.93 2.57
CA LEU A 34 1.97 -16.23 1.94
C LEU A 34 3.31 -16.27 1.19
N ALA A 35 3.73 -15.18 0.55
CA ALA A 35 5.02 -15.12 -0.13
C ALA A 35 6.18 -15.16 0.87
N ILE A 36 6.07 -14.48 2.01
CA ILE A 36 7.05 -14.52 3.11
C ILE A 36 7.15 -15.96 3.67
N LEU A 37 6.02 -16.59 3.99
CA LEU A 37 5.99 -17.98 4.47
C LEU A 37 6.67 -18.96 3.50
N ARG A 38 6.49 -18.77 2.18
CA ARG A 38 7.18 -19.56 1.16
C ARG A 38 8.68 -19.28 1.12
N ARG A 39 9.09 -18.00 1.18
CA ARG A 39 10.51 -17.61 1.20
C ARG A 39 11.25 -18.21 2.39
N ARG A 40 10.60 -18.25 3.55
CA ARG A 40 11.13 -18.82 4.79
C ARG A 40 11.06 -20.35 4.83
N GLY A 41 10.48 -21.00 3.82
CA GLY A 41 10.38 -22.46 3.75
C GLY A 41 9.36 -23.10 4.68
N VAL A 42 8.49 -22.27 5.31
CA VAL A 42 7.39 -22.69 6.19
C VAL A 42 6.23 -23.22 5.34
N LEU A 43 5.80 -22.45 4.33
CA LEU A 43 4.78 -22.87 3.38
C LEU A 43 5.41 -23.55 2.16
N ARG A 44 5.14 -24.84 1.97
CA ARG A 44 5.73 -25.68 0.89
C ARG A 44 4.67 -26.18 -0.11
N ASP A 45 4.01 -25.26 -0.78
CA ASP A 45 2.93 -25.55 -1.74
C ASP A 45 3.39 -25.59 -3.22
N GLY A 46 4.71 -25.58 -3.46
CA GLY A 46 5.30 -25.60 -4.80
C GLY A 46 5.20 -24.30 -5.58
N ARG A 47 4.50 -23.27 -5.08
CA ARG A 47 4.35 -21.98 -5.77
C ARG A 47 5.61 -21.12 -5.55
N ARG A 48 6.04 -20.41 -6.61
CA ARG A 48 7.23 -19.53 -6.57
C ARG A 48 6.94 -18.08 -6.94
N GLY A 49 5.67 -17.72 -7.13
CA GLY A 49 5.27 -16.37 -7.50
C GLY A 49 5.62 -15.35 -6.41
N TRP A 50 6.06 -14.16 -6.83
CA TRP A 50 6.21 -12.97 -5.99
C TRP A 50 7.28 -13.02 -4.89
N LEU A 51 8.07 -14.09 -4.79
CA LEU A 51 9.09 -14.22 -3.74
C LEU A 51 10.08 -13.06 -3.76
N ASN A 52 10.49 -12.57 -4.93
CA ASN A 52 11.44 -11.46 -5.06
C ASN A 52 10.73 -10.11 -5.28
N HIS A 53 9.43 -10.03 -5.01
CA HIS A 53 8.71 -8.77 -5.14
C HIS A 53 9.18 -7.77 -4.07
N PRO A 54 9.44 -6.49 -4.40
CA PRO A 54 10.00 -5.53 -3.46
C PRO A 54 9.24 -5.41 -2.13
N VAL A 55 7.90 -5.39 -2.16
CA VAL A 55 7.09 -5.37 -0.93
C VAL A 55 7.29 -6.62 -0.06
N VAL A 56 7.50 -7.79 -0.67
CA VAL A 56 7.76 -9.03 0.08
C VAL A 56 9.12 -8.93 0.74
N LEU A 57 10.15 -8.53 -0.01
CA LEU A 57 11.50 -8.33 0.52
C LEU A 57 11.53 -7.30 1.65
N MET A 58 10.78 -6.21 1.51
CA MET A 58 10.69 -5.14 2.51
C MET A 58 10.15 -5.65 3.85
N TYR A 59 9.04 -6.40 3.83
CA TYR A 59 8.48 -6.98 5.05
C TYR A 59 9.31 -8.16 5.57
N ASP A 60 9.95 -8.93 4.68
CA ASP A 60 10.80 -10.08 5.04
C ASP A 60 12.18 -9.66 5.62
N ALA A 61 12.68 -8.46 5.33
CA ALA A 61 14.03 -8.03 5.72
C ALA A 61 14.22 -7.94 7.24
N GLY A 62 13.26 -7.35 7.95
CA GLY A 62 13.22 -7.31 9.41
C GLY A 62 11.94 -7.98 9.89
N PRO A 63 11.74 -9.28 9.61
CA PRO A 63 10.45 -9.97 9.43
C PRO A 63 9.25 -9.30 10.14
N TYR A 64 8.67 -8.28 9.51
CA TYR A 64 7.61 -7.43 10.08
C TYR A 64 6.23 -8.07 9.86
N ILE A 65 6.10 -9.35 10.23
CA ILE A 65 4.91 -10.15 9.96
C ILE A 65 3.73 -9.64 10.77
N ASP A 66 3.95 -9.35 12.05
CA ASP A 66 2.89 -8.86 12.94
C ASP A 66 2.31 -7.53 12.44
N ASP A 67 3.14 -6.57 12.00
CA ASP A 67 2.66 -5.31 11.41
C ASP A 67 1.79 -5.55 10.16
N LEU A 68 2.12 -6.54 9.33
CA LEU A 68 1.33 -6.85 8.15
C LEU A 68 0.03 -7.59 8.49
N VAL A 69 0.04 -8.43 9.53
CA VAL A 69 -1.15 -9.11 10.05
C VAL A 69 -2.12 -8.09 10.67
N GLU A 70 -1.62 -7.18 11.50
CA GLU A 70 -2.41 -6.08 12.08
C GLU A 70 -3.00 -5.20 10.98
N TYR A 71 -2.21 -4.85 9.97
CA TYR A 71 -2.71 -4.13 8.81
C TYR A 71 -3.80 -4.90 8.04
N PHE A 72 -3.62 -6.20 7.83
CA PHE A 72 -4.64 -7.04 7.20
C PHE A 72 -5.97 -6.95 7.96
N TYR A 73 -5.94 -7.08 9.28
CA TYR A 73 -7.15 -6.99 10.10
C TYR A 73 -7.77 -5.59 10.08
N ALA A 74 -6.98 -4.52 10.12
CA ALA A 74 -7.50 -3.15 9.98
C ALA A 74 -8.22 -2.93 8.64
N VAL A 75 -7.70 -3.50 7.56
CA VAL A 75 -8.33 -3.45 6.23
C VAL A 75 -9.62 -4.27 6.19
N VAL A 76 -9.65 -5.46 6.79
CA VAL A 76 -10.86 -6.30 6.88
C VAL A 76 -11.93 -5.64 7.74
N GLU A 77 -11.55 -5.07 8.88
CA GLU A 77 -12.41 -4.31 9.78
C GLU A 77 -13.05 -3.14 9.04
N GLU A 78 -12.25 -2.30 8.38
CA GLU A 78 -12.75 -1.15 7.62
C GLU A 78 -13.65 -1.57 6.44
N TRP A 79 -13.29 -2.64 5.72
CA TRP A 79 -14.11 -3.17 4.64
C TRP A 79 -15.49 -3.61 5.13
N THR A 80 -15.51 -4.30 6.27
CA THR A 80 -16.75 -4.76 6.90
C THR A 80 -17.56 -3.59 7.45
N ARG A 81 -16.90 -2.60 8.05
CA ARG A 81 -17.52 -1.36 8.55
C ARG A 81 -18.23 -0.58 7.45
N ARG A 82 -17.71 -0.61 6.21
CA ARG A 82 -18.35 -0.02 5.02
C ARG A 82 -19.54 -0.83 4.48
N GLY A 83 -19.92 -1.94 5.14
CA GLY A 83 -21.06 -2.77 4.78
C GLY A 83 -20.77 -3.85 3.74
N TYR A 84 -19.50 -4.08 3.39
CA TYR A 84 -19.12 -5.13 2.47
C TYR A 84 -18.84 -6.45 3.18
N LYS A 85 -19.12 -7.58 2.51
CA LYS A 85 -18.77 -8.91 3.02
C LYS A 85 -17.29 -9.21 2.78
N SER A 86 -16.61 -9.80 3.76
CA SER A 86 -15.26 -10.33 3.62
C SER A 86 -15.27 -11.86 3.72
N ASN A 87 -14.80 -12.53 2.67
CA ASN A 87 -14.60 -14.00 2.66
C ASN A 87 -13.10 -14.36 2.74
N ILE A 88 -12.25 -13.42 3.15
CA ILE A 88 -10.81 -13.59 3.26
C ILE A 88 -10.45 -13.46 4.74
N SER A 89 -9.78 -14.47 5.28
CA SER A 89 -9.19 -14.50 6.62
C SER A 89 -7.75 -15.04 6.55
N LEU A 90 -7.06 -15.04 7.69
CA LEU A 90 -5.73 -15.64 7.87
C LEU A 90 -5.78 -17.00 8.60
N ASP A 91 -6.97 -17.48 8.94
CA ASP A 91 -7.16 -18.67 9.80
C ASP A 91 -6.50 -19.92 9.20
N ASP A 92 -6.50 -20.03 7.87
CA ASP A 92 -5.87 -21.13 7.11
C ASP A 92 -4.33 -21.13 7.17
N VAL A 93 -3.72 -20.04 7.63
CA VAL A 93 -2.27 -19.88 7.73
C VAL A 93 -1.79 -19.39 9.09
N GLU A 94 -2.68 -19.26 10.07
CA GLU A 94 -2.34 -18.74 11.39
C GLU A 94 -1.26 -19.57 12.08
N SER A 95 -1.36 -20.91 12.01
CA SER A 95 -0.35 -21.80 12.59
C SER A 95 1.02 -21.61 11.94
N LEU A 96 1.06 -21.38 10.62
CA LEU A 96 2.29 -21.15 9.86
C LEU A 96 2.91 -19.78 10.17
N LEU A 97 2.08 -18.75 10.37
CA LEU A 97 2.53 -17.42 10.75
C LEU A 97 3.26 -17.44 12.10
N ARG A 98 2.78 -18.25 13.04
CA ARG A 98 3.43 -18.44 14.36
C ARG A 98 4.78 -19.17 14.29
N GLU A 99 5.09 -19.86 13.20
CA GLU A 99 6.40 -20.50 13.00
C GLU A 99 7.49 -19.51 12.59
N VAL A 100 7.13 -18.30 12.16
CA VAL A 100 8.11 -17.28 11.79
C VAL A 100 8.31 -16.33 12.97
N GLU A 101 9.56 -16.26 13.45
CA GLU A 101 9.96 -15.26 14.43
C GLU A 101 9.94 -13.87 13.81
N GLY A 102 8.91 -13.09 14.15
CA GLY A 102 8.78 -11.69 13.77
C GLY A 102 9.59 -10.76 14.68
N ILE A 103 9.77 -9.52 14.26
CA ILE A 103 10.29 -8.46 15.13
C ILE A 103 9.23 -7.35 15.27
N PRO A 104 9.22 -6.63 16.42
CA PRO A 104 8.33 -5.49 16.59
C PRO A 104 8.73 -4.33 15.67
N GLY A 105 7.74 -3.50 15.34
CA GLY A 105 7.92 -2.30 14.51
C GLY A 105 7.30 -2.45 13.13
N THR A 106 7.66 -1.55 12.23
CA THR A 106 7.06 -1.48 10.90
C THR A 106 8.12 -1.11 9.86
N PRO A 107 8.06 -1.65 8.63
CA PRO A 107 8.90 -1.19 7.54
C PRO A 107 8.39 0.13 6.94
N VAL A 108 7.19 0.58 7.32
CA VAL A 108 6.57 1.79 6.77
C VAL A 108 7.03 3.01 7.57
N THR A 109 7.93 3.78 6.99
CA THR A 109 8.33 5.09 7.51
C THR A 109 7.34 6.18 7.09
N GLU A 110 7.36 7.33 7.76
CA GLU A 110 6.58 8.51 7.34
C GLU A 110 6.88 8.94 5.89
N ASP A 111 8.14 8.76 5.48
CA ASP A 111 8.59 9.06 4.12
C ASP A 111 7.95 8.12 3.09
N LEU A 112 7.93 6.81 3.38
CA LEU A 112 7.26 5.83 2.53
C LEU A 112 5.73 6.01 2.54
N ALA A 113 5.14 6.33 3.70
CA ALA A 113 3.72 6.63 3.83
C ALA A 113 3.31 7.83 2.96
N ARG A 114 4.13 8.88 2.91
CA ARG A 114 3.96 10.01 1.99
C ARG A 114 3.98 9.58 0.52
N GLU A 115 4.89 8.70 0.13
CA GLU A 115 4.94 8.19 -1.24
C GLU A 115 3.73 7.33 -1.60
N TYR A 116 3.16 6.57 -0.65
CA TYR A 116 1.86 5.93 -0.88
C TYR A 116 0.75 6.96 -1.11
N ARG A 117 0.64 8.02 -0.31
CA ARG A 117 -0.33 9.11 -0.54
C ARG A 117 -0.16 9.75 -1.92
N ARG A 118 1.09 9.99 -2.35
CA ARG A 118 1.42 10.48 -3.69
C ARG A 118 0.92 9.55 -4.79
N VAL A 119 1.22 8.25 -4.69
CA VAL A 119 0.80 7.26 -5.69
C VAL A 119 -0.73 7.14 -5.73
N LEU A 120 -1.40 7.19 -4.58
CA LEU A 120 -2.86 7.19 -4.51
C LEU A 120 -3.45 8.39 -5.24
N LEU A 121 -2.94 9.60 -4.96
CA LEU A 121 -3.32 10.83 -5.65
C LEU A 121 -3.13 10.74 -7.16
N LEU A 122 -2.03 10.15 -7.64
CA LEU A 122 -1.78 9.95 -9.07
C LEU A 122 -2.76 8.97 -9.73
N LYS A 123 -3.26 7.99 -8.96
CA LYS A 123 -4.16 6.96 -9.49
C LYS A 123 -5.65 7.31 -9.38
N GLU A 124 -6.08 8.13 -8.41
CA GLU A 124 -7.45 8.70 -8.33
C GLU A 124 -7.43 10.15 -7.83
N PRO A 125 -7.06 11.12 -8.68
CA PRO A 125 -6.80 12.49 -8.24
C PRO A 125 -7.97 13.11 -7.49
N CYS A 126 -9.17 13.06 -8.07
CA CYS A 126 -10.34 13.71 -7.47
C CYS A 126 -10.82 13.05 -6.17
N HIS A 127 -10.54 11.77 -5.95
CA HIS A 127 -10.87 11.13 -4.67
C HIS A 127 -9.90 11.60 -3.58
N TYR A 128 -8.60 11.48 -3.85
CA TYR A 128 -7.57 11.73 -2.83
C TYR A 128 -7.29 13.21 -2.61
N TYR A 129 -7.44 14.05 -3.64
CA TYR A 129 -7.37 15.50 -3.49
C TYR A 129 -8.38 16.02 -2.46
N ARG A 130 -9.61 15.48 -2.46
CA ARG A 130 -10.66 15.86 -1.48
C ARG A 130 -10.43 15.30 -0.09
N LYS A 131 -9.57 14.30 0.05
CA LYS A 131 -9.37 13.54 1.29
C LYS A 131 -8.11 13.97 2.04
N LEU A 132 -7.10 14.43 1.32
CA LEU A 132 -5.89 15.02 1.88
C LEU A 132 -6.23 16.36 2.55
N SER A 133 -5.63 16.62 3.70
CA SER A 133 -5.63 17.97 4.27
C SER A 133 -4.78 18.92 3.42
N ALA A 134 -4.99 20.23 3.59
CA ALA A 134 -4.21 21.26 2.90
C ALA A 134 -2.70 21.10 3.16
N THR A 135 -2.31 20.80 4.40
CA THR A 135 -0.90 20.58 4.79
C THR A 135 -0.30 19.35 4.12
N GLU A 136 -1.06 18.24 4.03
CA GLU A 136 -0.56 17.04 3.36
C GLU A 136 -0.44 17.25 1.85
N LEU A 137 -1.41 17.91 1.23
CA LEU A 137 -1.34 18.24 -0.18
C LEU A 137 -0.14 19.16 -0.47
N GLU A 138 0.05 20.19 0.34
CA GLU A 138 1.21 21.08 0.25
C GLU A 138 2.54 20.33 0.42
N GLU A 139 2.63 19.43 1.40
CA GLU A 139 3.79 18.57 1.62
C GLU A 139 4.11 17.74 0.37
N LEU A 140 3.09 17.11 -0.22
CA LEU A 140 3.24 16.32 -1.45
C LEU A 140 3.74 17.18 -2.61
N LEU A 141 3.19 18.38 -2.80
CA LEU A 141 3.55 19.23 -3.94
C LEU A 141 4.93 19.89 -3.79
N LYS A 142 5.33 20.23 -2.56
CA LYS A 142 6.62 20.90 -2.29
C LYS A 142 7.79 19.92 -2.11
N THR A 143 7.51 18.67 -1.76
CA THR A 143 8.55 17.66 -1.57
C THR A 143 8.69 16.80 -2.83
N PRO A 144 9.89 16.73 -3.45
CA PRO A 144 10.10 15.85 -4.59
C PRO A 144 9.90 14.36 -4.20
N PRO A 145 9.38 13.52 -5.10
CA PRO A 145 9.20 12.10 -4.81
C PRO A 145 10.53 11.41 -4.54
N ARG A 146 10.55 10.49 -3.58
CA ARG A 146 11.70 9.63 -3.32
C ARG A 146 11.51 8.25 -3.94
N PRO A 147 12.54 7.63 -4.54
CA PRO A 147 12.39 6.36 -5.24
C PRO A 147 12.26 5.19 -4.26
N TYR A 148 11.14 4.47 -4.37
CA TYR A 148 10.87 3.23 -3.64
C TYR A 148 10.54 2.09 -4.61
N PRO A 149 11.40 1.05 -4.69
CA PRO A 149 11.16 -0.14 -5.50
C PRO A 149 9.79 -0.78 -5.21
N GLY A 150 9.04 -1.06 -6.28
CA GLY A 150 7.69 -1.64 -6.17
C GLY A 150 6.60 -0.67 -5.70
N VAL A 151 6.92 0.62 -5.51
CA VAL A 151 5.94 1.66 -5.14
C VAL A 151 5.82 2.71 -6.24
N ASN A 152 6.89 3.44 -6.55
CA ASN A 152 6.81 4.66 -7.35
C ASN A 152 7.98 4.88 -8.33
N LEU A 153 8.85 3.90 -8.58
CA LEU A 153 9.98 4.07 -9.54
C LEU A 153 9.54 4.54 -10.93
N TRP A 154 8.35 4.11 -11.37
CA TRP A 154 7.76 4.52 -12.64
C TRP A 154 7.48 6.03 -12.74
N ILE A 155 7.44 6.77 -11.62
CA ILE A 155 7.28 8.24 -11.64
C ILE A 155 8.46 8.87 -12.38
N PHE A 156 9.66 8.33 -12.19
CA PHE A 156 10.88 8.88 -12.76
C PHE A 156 10.98 8.61 -14.26
N ASP A 157 10.38 7.52 -14.75
CA ASP A 157 10.25 7.24 -16.18
C ASP A 157 9.21 8.15 -16.88
N MET A 158 8.33 8.78 -16.09
CA MET A 158 7.24 9.64 -16.57
C MET A 158 7.34 11.06 -15.99
N TRP A 159 8.56 11.54 -15.77
CA TRP A 159 8.83 12.74 -14.98
C TRP A 159 8.10 13.99 -15.49
N GLU A 160 8.05 14.21 -16.81
CA GLU A 160 7.35 15.35 -17.40
C GLU A 160 5.84 15.31 -17.16
N VAL A 161 5.23 14.13 -17.29
CA VAL A 161 3.79 13.93 -17.05
C VAL A 161 3.48 14.17 -15.58
N TYR A 162 4.30 13.63 -14.68
CA TYR A 162 4.18 13.85 -13.24
C TYR A 162 4.31 15.33 -12.86
N THR A 163 5.30 16.03 -13.43
CA THR A 163 5.56 17.44 -13.13
C THR A 163 4.40 18.31 -13.56
N ARG A 164 3.89 18.13 -14.79
CA ARG A 164 2.69 18.85 -15.27
C ARG A 164 1.47 18.57 -14.40
N PHE A 165 1.29 17.33 -13.96
CA PHE A 165 0.21 16.97 -13.05
C PHE A 165 0.32 17.72 -11.71
N ALA A 166 1.52 17.75 -11.10
CA ALA A 166 1.76 18.46 -9.85
C ALA A 166 1.56 19.98 -9.99
N GLU A 167 2.02 20.59 -11.10
CA GLU A 167 1.84 22.02 -11.38
C GLU A 167 0.36 22.41 -11.52
N ARG A 168 -0.45 21.58 -12.19
CA ARG A 168 -1.90 21.79 -12.30
C ARG A 168 -2.57 21.68 -10.94
N LEU A 169 -2.24 20.66 -10.15
CA LEU A 169 -2.76 20.51 -8.79
C LEU A 169 -2.40 21.71 -7.89
N ALA A 170 -1.20 22.26 -8.01
CA ALA A 170 -0.77 23.44 -7.26
C ALA A 170 -1.59 24.69 -7.60
N LYS A 171 -2.18 24.75 -8.80
CA LYS A 171 -3.11 25.80 -9.24
C LYS A 171 -4.57 25.51 -8.86
N GLY A 172 -4.85 24.38 -8.18
CA GLY A 172 -6.20 23.92 -7.88
C GLY A 172 -6.91 23.23 -9.04
N GLU A 173 -6.22 22.94 -10.13
CA GLU A 173 -6.77 22.23 -11.28
C GLU A 173 -6.62 20.72 -11.09
N VAL A 174 -7.73 20.03 -10.83
CA VAL A 174 -7.74 18.58 -10.58
C VAL A 174 -8.30 17.83 -11.78
N ASP A 175 -7.44 17.09 -12.48
CA ASP A 175 -7.83 16.21 -13.58
C ASP A 175 -8.20 14.82 -13.05
N CYS A 176 -9.48 14.46 -13.07
CA CYS A 176 -9.94 13.17 -12.54
C CYS A 176 -9.50 11.96 -13.37
N ALA A 177 -8.91 12.14 -14.56
CA ALA A 177 -8.41 11.03 -15.36
C ALA A 177 -7.18 10.37 -14.70
N GLY A 178 -6.41 11.12 -13.91
CA GLY A 178 -5.10 10.67 -13.42
C GLY A 178 -4.04 10.67 -14.52
N ILE A 179 -2.85 10.22 -14.16
CA ILE A 179 -1.72 10.12 -15.11
C ILE A 179 -1.66 8.76 -15.83
N PHE A 180 -2.51 7.82 -15.43
CA PHE A 180 -2.54 6.47 -15.97
C PHE A 180 -3.70 6.31 -16.96
N PRO A 181 -3.47 5.70 -18.13
CA PRO A 181 -4.57 5.35 -19.02
C PRO A 181 -5.58 4.47 -18.29
N ARG A 182 -6.87 4.80 -18.38
CA ARG A 182 -7.93 3.91 -17.91
C ARG A 182 -7.95 2.69 -18.84
N ARG A 183 -7.68 1.51 -18.28
CA ARG A 183 -7.83 0.21 -18.96
C ARG A 183 -9.26 -0.26 -18.88
#